data_AF-A2D5J6-F1
#
_entry.id   AF-A2D5J6-F1
#
_cell.length_a   1.000
_cell.length_b   1.000
_cell.length_c   1.000
_cell.angle_alpha   90.00
_cell.angle_beta   90.00
_cell.angle_gamma   90.00
#
_symmetry.space_group_name_H-M   'P 1'
#
loop_
_entity.id
_entity.type
_entity.pdbx_description
1 polymer ?
#
loop_
_entity_poly.entity_id
_entity_poly.type
_entity_poly.pdbx_seq_one_letter_code
_entity_poly.pdbx_strand_id
1 'polypeptide(L)'
;GYNREECLRTVECYDPHTDHWSFLAPMRTPRARFQMAVLMGQLYVVGGSNGHSDDLSCGEMYDSNVDDWIRVPELRTNRCNA
;
A
#
# COMPACT_ATOMS: atom_id res chain seq x y z
N GLY A 1 -4.56 -4.61 1.85
CA GLY A 1 -5.46 -5.03 2.95
C GLY A 1 -5.39 -6.54 3.14
N TYR A 2 -6.41 -7.17 3.70
CA TYR A 2 -6.53 -8.65 3.71
C TYR A 2 -8.00 -9.07 3.66
N ASN A 3 -8.27 -10.25 3.09
CA ASN A 3 -9.57 -10.90 3.12
C ASN A 3 -9.47 -12.20 3.95
N ARG A 4 -10.45 -13.12 3.83
CA ARG A 4 -10.43 -14.39 4.56
C ARG A 4 -9.36 -15.39 4.08
N GLU A 5 -8.76 -15.13 2.93
CA GLU A 5 -7.88 -16.06 2.22
C GLU A 5 -6.43 -15.57 2.21
N GLU A 6 -6.20 -14.28 1.97
CA GLU A 6 -4.87 -13.73 1.76
C GLU A 6 -4.71 -12.24 2.11
N CYS A 7 -3.44 -11.81 2.22
CA CYS A 7 -3.08 -10.40 2.17
C CYS A 7 -3.14 -9.91 0.71
N LEU A 8 -3.69 -8.72 0.51
CA LEU A 8 -3.89 -8.13 -0.80
C LEU A 8 -2.79 -7.12 -1.13
N ARG A 9 -2.34 -7.14 -2.39
CA ARG A 9 -1.48 -6.10 -3.00
C ARG A 9 -2.24 -5.16 -3.93
N THR A 10 -3.49 -5.49 -4.29
CA THR A 10 -4.32 -4.68 -5.17
C THR A 10 -4.63 -3.34 -4.50
N VAL A 11 -4.77 -2.32 -5.34
CA VAL A 11 -5.13 -0.95 -4.94
C VAL A 11 -6.33 -0.55 -5.78
N GLU A 12 -7.37 -0.09 -5.10
CA GLU A 12 -8.64 0.29 -5.71
C GLU A 12 -8.88 1.78 -5.48
N CYS A 13 -9.35 2.47 -6.52
CA CYS A 13 -9.69 3.88 -6.50
C CYS A 13 -11.17 4.05 -6.86
N TYR A 14 -11.91 4.70 -5.98
CA TYR A 14 -13.31 5.04 -6.19
C TYR A 14 -13.43 6.44 -6.81
N ASP A 15 -14.17 6.54 -7.92
CA ASP A 15 -14.56 7.82 -8.51
C ASP A 15 -16.02 8.17 -8.14
N PRO A 16 -16.25 9.18 -7.28
CA PRO A 16 -17.60 9.58 -6.86
C PRO A 16 -18.48 10.15 -7.99
N HIS A 17 -17.90 10.59 -9.12
CA HIS A 17 -18.69 11.17 -10.22
C HIS A 17 -19.31 10.10 -11.10
N THR A 18 -18.59 8.99 -11.28
CA THR A 18 -19.06 7.86 -12.06
C THR A 18 -19.67 6.76 -11.20
N ASP A 19 -19.46 6.78 -9.88
CA ASP A 19 -19.87 5.74 -8.93
C ASP A 19 -19.27 4.37 -9.27
N HIS A 20 -18.01 4.37 -9.71
CA HIS A 20 -17.29 3.15 -10.08
C HIS A 20 -15.97 3.03 -9.34
N TRP A 21 -15.58 1.79 -9.10
CA TRP A 21 -14.24 1.42 -8.65
C TRP A 21 -13.37 1.07 -9.85
N SER A 22 -12.12 1.46 -9.79
CA SER A 22 -11.09 1.14 -10.77
C SER A 22 -9.84 0.62 -10.05
N PHE A 23 -9.05 -0.19 -10.74
CA PHE A 23 -7.76 -0.62 -10.21
C PHE A 23 -6.68 0.40 -10.56
N LEU A 24 -5.85 0.71 -9.56
CA LEU A 24 -4.55 1.36 -9.77
C LEU A 24 -3.45 0.29 -9.84
N ALA A 25 -2.22 0.70 -10.15
CA ALA A 25 -1.10 -0.21 -10.07
C ALA A 25 -1.03 -0.88 -8.68
N PRO A 26 -0.89 -2.21 -8.64
CA PRO A 26 -0.81 -2.94 -7.39
C PRO A 26 0.52 -2.67 -6.70
N MET A 27 0.53 -2.67 -5.37
CA MET A 27 1.75 -2.63 -4.57
C MET A 27 2.71 -3.77 -4.97
N ARG A 28 4.00 -3.58 -4.72
CA ARG A 28 5.05 -4.58 -4.96
C ARG A 28 4.93 -5.78 -4.02
N THR A 29 4.43 -5.56 -2.80
CA THR A 29 4.24 -6.61 -1.80
C THR A 29 2.81 -6.62 -1.27
N PRO A 30 2.18 -7.81 -1.08
CA PRO A 30 0.93 -7.91 -0.36
C PRO A 30 1.07 -7.36 1.04
N ARG A 31 0.13 -6.53 1.48
CA ARG A 31 0.27 -5.79 2.73
C ARG A 31 -1.05 -5.58 3.43
N ALA A 32 -1.10 -5.93 4.70
CA ALA A 32 -2.18 -5.74 5.63
C ALA A 32 -1.69 -5.01 6.89
N ARG A 33 -2.62 -4.48 7.71
CA ARG A 33 -2.30 -3.83 9.00
C ARG A 33 -1.24 -2.73 8.90
N PHE A 34 -1.23 -2.01 7.78
CA PHE A 34 -0.32 -0.91 7.50
C PHE A 34 -1.01 0.43 7.72
N GLN A 35 -0.23 1.50 7.72
CA GLN A 35 -0.74 2.86 7.64
C GLN A 35 -0.34 3.51 6.32
N MET A 36 -1.21 4.38 5.82
CA MET A 36 -1.01 5.15 4.61
C MET A 36 -1.07 6.64 4.94
N ALA A 37 -0.17 7.43 4.35
CA ALA A 37 -0.13 8.88 4.50
C ALA A 37 0.10 9.54 3.14
N VAL A 38 -0.45 10.74 2.96
CA VAL A 38 -0.16 11.60 1.80
C VAL A 38 0.93 12.58 2.20
N LEU A 39 2.02 12.61 1.44
CA LEU A 39 3.11 13.58 1.63
C LEU A 39 3.47 14.18 0.27
N MET A 40 3.41 15.51 0.17
CA MET A 40 3.71 16.25 -1.07
C MET A 40 2.92 15.75 -2.31
N GLY A 41 1.69 15.27 -2.11
CA GLY A 41 0.84 14.75 -3.18
C GLY A 41 1.11 13.30 -3.58
N GLN A 42 2.02 12.60 -2.91
CA GLN A 42 2.31 11.18 -3.14
C GLN A 42 1.78 10.33 -1.98
N LEU A 43 1.31 9.12 -2.28
CA LEU A 43 0.87 8.18 -1.25
C LEU A 43 2.06 7.37 -0.76
N TYR A 44 2.23 7.30 0.56
CA TYR A 44 3.23 6.48 1.20
C TYR A 44 2.56 5.43 2.07
N VAL A 45 3.05 4.20 1.95
CA VAL A 45 2.60 3.05 2.71
C VAL A 45 3.77 2.55 3.55
N VAL A 46 3.56 2.47 4.86
CA VAL A 46 4.61 2.13 5.84
C VAL A 46 4.15 1.02 6.78
N GLY A 47 5.05 0.07 7.08
CA GLY A 47 4.81 -1.03 8.02
C GLY A 47 3.78 -2.06 7.53
N GLY A 48 3.18 -2.80 8.46
CA GLY A 48 2.23 -3.87 8.15
C GLY A 48 2.87 -5.23 7.86
N SER A 49 2.06 -6.19 7.44
CA SER A 49 2.47 -7.59 7.24
C SER A 49 1.90 -8.20 5.97
N ASN A 50 2.58 -9.20 5.43
CA ASN A 50 2.24 -9.87 4.16
C ASN A 50 1.61 -11.26 4.34
N GLY A 51 1.15 -11.59 5.56
CA GLY A 51 0.59 -12.89 5.90
C GLY A 51 1.63 -13.99 6.18
N HIS A 52 2.91 -13.75 5.90
CA HIS A 52 4.01 -14.67 6.21
C HIS A 52 4.96 -14.11 7.27
N SER A 53 5.18 -12.79 7.29
CA SER A 53 6.02 -12.10 8.27
C SER A 53 5.53 -10.67 8.52
N ASP A 54 5.72 -10.18 9.74
CA ASP A 54 5.53 -8.76 10.11
C ASP A 54 6.75 -7.88 9.73
N ASP A 55 7.86 -8.50 9.30
CA ASP A 55 9.06 -7.80 8.81
C ASP A 55 8.89 -7.38 7.34
N LEU A 56 8.08 -6.35 7.10
CA LEU A 56 8.11 -5.68 5.80
C LEU A 56 9.26 -4.69 5.74
N SER A 57 10.35 -5.13 5.12
CA SER A 57 11.64 -4.45 5.07
C SER A 57 11.70 -3.22 4.13
N CYS A 58 10.58 -2.67 3.67
CA CYS A 58 10.54 -1.40 2.95
C CYS A 58 9.12 -0.81 2.93
N GLY A 59 9.04 0.52 3.06
CA GLY A 59 7.84 1.26 2.68
C GLY A 59 7.71 1.32 1.16
N GLU A 60 6.52 1.68 0.68
CA GLU A 60 6.25 1.86 -0.75
C GLU A 60 5.61 3.23 -0.96
N MET A 61 5.98 3.90 -2.05
CA MET A 61 5.44 5.18 -2.46
C MET A 61 4.77 5.03 -3.82
N TYR A 62 3.56 5.53 -3.95
CA TYR A 62 2.83 5.59 -5.21
C TYR A 62 3.11 6.92 -5.92
N ASP A 63 3.52 6.82 -7.18
CA ASP A 63 3.63 7.97 -8.09
C ASP A 63 2.45 7.97 -9.07
N SER A 64 1.54 8.93 -8.90
CA SER A 64 0.35 9.08 -9.74
C SER A 64 0.65 9.50 -11.17
N ASN A 65 1.85 10.03 -11.47
CA ASN A 65 2.20 10.44 -12.82
C ASN A 65 2.50 9.25 -13.73
N VAL A 66 3.01 8.16 -13.14
CA VAL A 66 3.40 6.94 -13.86
C VAL A 66 2.52 5.73 -13.52
N ASP A 67 1.60 5.88 -12.56
CA ASP A 67 0.79 4.78 -11.99
C ASP A 67 1.68 3.60 -11.62
N ASP A 68 2.65 3.81 -10.72
CA ASP A 68 3.52 2.73 -10.23
C ASP A 68 3.94 2.96 -8.77
N TRP A 69 4.29 1.86 -8.11
CA TRP A 69 4.81 1.83 -6.75
C TRP A 69 6.34 1.68 -6.74
N ILE A 70 6.99 2.62 -6.06
CA ILE A 70 8.44 2.68 -5.87
C ILE A 70 8.75 2.25 -4.44
N ARG A 71 9.72 1.35 -4.26
CA ARG A 71 10.19 0.96 -2.93
C ARG A 71 10.98 2.09 -2.30
N VAL A 72 10.71 2.36 -1.02
CA VAL A 72 11.42 3.33 -0.20
C VAL A 72 12.13 2.59 0.94
N PRO A 73 13.41 2.20 0.77
CA PRO A 73 14.18 1.44 1.76
C PRO A 73 14.35 2.18 3.09
N GLU A 74 14.32 3.50 3.08
CA GLU A 74 14.53 4.37 4.25
C GLU A 74 13.32 4.35 5.20
N LEU A 75 12.14 3.94 4.71
CA LEU A 75 10.92 3.75 5.51
C LEU A 75 10.82 2.32 6.08
N ARG A 76 11.96 1.70 6.37
CA ARG A 76 12.06 0.44 7.14
C ARG A 76 11.62 0.70 8.57
N THR A 77 10.38 0.40 8.90
CA THR A 77 9.90 0.45 10.28
C THR A 77 9.20 -0.85 10.63
N ASN A 78 9.65 -1.52 11.70
CA ASN A 78 8.93 -2.62 12.33
C ASN A 78 7.79 -2.04 13.19
N ARG A 79 6.75 -1.50 12.54
CA ARG A 79 5.52 -1.05 13.19
C ARG A 79 4.32 -1.73 12.53
N CYS A 80 3.59 -2.51 13.31
CA CYS A 80 2.26 -3.03 13.00
C CYS A 80 1.30 -2.62 14.14
N ASN A 81 0.09 -2.17 13.81
CA ASN A 81 -0.99 -1.75 14.73
C ASN A 81 -0.69 -0.53 15.64
N ALA A 82 -1.14 0.67 15.26
CA ALA A 82 -1.44 1.73 16.22
C ALA A 82 -2.95 1.81 16.42
#